data_AF-A0A2C9LZF3-F1
#
_entry.id   AF-A0A2C9LZF3-F1
#
_cell.length_a   1.000
_cell.length_b   1.000
_cell.length_c   1.000
_cell.angle_alpha   90.00
_cell.angle_beta   90.00
_cell.angle_gamma   90.00
#
_symmetry.space_group_name_H-M   'P 1'
#
loop_
_entity.id
_entity.type
_entity.pdbx_description
1 polymer ?
#
loop_
_entity_poly.entity_id
_entity_poly.type
_entity_poly.pdbx_seq_one_letter_code
_entity_poly.pdbx_strand_id
1 'polypeptide(L)'
;MSYLFPQIARNTRMLYVHSYQAYVWNQMVSKRIKELGKKVVIGDLVLPRDSDQEIPISVTQDNLASFTLQDVVLPLPGYDIIYPNNEVKDWYKKTLEADGLDMNNMKRPQKDYSLPGAYRHVVVQPSLVSWSHQPYDDYTLPLVLSDLDLVKEVEPPQNTSEGKLKSVILTLRLPTSCYATMALREALRVDTSSAHQTTLNVLS
;
A
#
# COMPACT_ATOMS: atom_id res chain seq x y z
N MET A 1 37.10 0.53 -15.63
CA MET A 1 36.18 -0.31 -14.84
C MET A 1 34.88 -0.45 -15.61
N SER A 2 34.58 -1.66 -16.07
CA SER A 2 33.36 -1.98 -16.81
C SER A 2 32.13 -1.77 -15.93
N TYR A 3 31.23 -0.85 -16.32
CA TYR A 3 29.97 -0.63 -15.62
C TYR A 3 29.05 -1.84 -15.83
N LEU A 4 29.07 -2.78 -14.87
CA LEU A 4 28.21 -3.97 -14.89
C LEU A 4 26.75 -3.63 -14.58
N PHE A 5 26.50 -2.62 -13.74
CA PHE A 5 25.14 -2.29 -13.31
C PHE A 5 24.21 -1.88 -14.46
N PRO A 6 24.60 -1.03 -15.44
CA PRO A 6 23.78 -0.74 -16.62
C PRO A 6 23.43 -1.92 -17.52
N GLN A 7 24.10 -3.07 -17.39
CA GLN A 7 23.79 -4.28 -18.15
C GLN A 7 22.51 -4.96 -17.65
N ILE A 8 22.09 -4.66 -16.41
CA ILE A 8 20.80 -5.12 -15.87
C ILE A 8 19.68 -4.38 -16.61
N ALA A 9 18.63 -5.13 -16.97
CA ALA A 9 17.44 -4.58 -17.62
C ALA A 9 16.89 -3.37 -16.85
N ARG A 10 16.49 -2.32 -17.59
CA ARG A 10 16.07 -1.04 -17.02
C ARG A 10 15.01 -1.21 -15.93
N ASN A 11 13.97 -2.01 -16.16
CA ASN A 11 12.87 -2.20 -15.21
C ASN A 11 13.34 -2.77 -13.86
N THR A 12 14.29 -3.70 -13.87
CA THR A 12 14.89 -4.25 -12.65
C THR A 12 15.73 -3.20 -11.92
N ARG A 13 16.45 -2.34 -12.64
CA ARG A 13 17.19 -1.21 -12.03
C ARG A 13 16.23 -0.21 -11.39
N MET A 14 15.13 0.11 -12.07
CA MET A 14 14.10 1.02 -11.56
C MET A 14 13.39 0.49 -10.31
N LEU A 15 13.24 -0.84 -10.18
CA LEU A 15 12.65 -1.46 -9.00
C LEU A 15 13.37 -1.03 -7.71
N TYR A 16 14.70 -0.95 -7.71
CA TYR A 16 15.46 -0.50 -6.54
C TYR A 16 15.11 0.95 -6.16
N VAL A 17 15.07 1.86 -7.13
CA VAL A 17 14.76 3.27 -6.88
C VAL A 17 13.31 3.43 -6.40
N HIS A 18 12.36 2.75 -7.03
CA HIS A 18 10.96 2.77 -6.59
C HIS A 18 10.75 2.11 -5.23
N SER A 19 11.50 1.06 -4.90
CA SER A 19 11.44 0.42 -3.58
C SER A 19 11.93 1.37 -2.47
N TYR A 20 12.95 2.19 -2.76
CA TYR A 20 13.40 3.23 -1.83
C TYR A 20 12.35 4.31 -1.62
N GLN A 21 11.71 4.81 -2.70
CA GLN A 21 10.60 5.76 -2.58
C GLN A 21 9.46 5.19 -1.72
N ALA A 22 9.10 3.92 -1.95
CA ALA A 22 8.07 3.23 -1.20
C ALA A 22 8.45 3.03 0.28
N TYR A 23 9.73 2.75 0.56
CA TYR A 23 10.26 2.65 1.92
C TYR A 23 10.11 3.95 2.69
N VAL A 24 10.58 5.07 2.12
CA VAL A 24 10.44 6.40 2.73
C VAL A 24 8.96 6.73 2.95
N TRP A 25 8.12 6.51 1.93
CA TRP A 25 6.68 6.76 2.02
C TRP A 25 6.01 5.93 3.13
N ASN A 26 6.31 4.64 3.25
CA ASN A 26 5.77 3.78 4.31
C ASN A 26 6.15 4.29 5.71
N GLN A 27 7.38 4.77 5.88
CA GLN A 27 7.81 5.37 7.15
C GLN A 27 7.04 6.66 7.45
N MET A 28 6.88 7.54 6.46
CA MET A 28 6.18 8.81 6.64
C MET A 28 4.69 8.62 6.91
N VAL A 29 4.03 7.68 6.23
CA VAL A 29 2.65 7.28 6.51
C VAL A 29 2.50 6.76 7.93
N SER A 30 3.35 5.81 8.33
CA SER A 30 3.30 5.21 9.66
C SER A 30 3.48 6.26 10.74
N LYS A 31 4.46 7.16 10.55
CA LYS A 31 4.73 8.25 11.48
C LYS A 31 3.58 9.27 11.52
N ARG A 32 3.03 9.68 10.37
CA ARG A 32 1.86 10.55 10.32
C ARG A 32 0.73 9.95 11.13
N ILE A 33 0.33 8.71 10.84
CA ILE A 33 -0.85 8.11 11.49
C ILE A 33 -0.63 7.98 13.00
N LYS A 34 0.61 7.74 13.42
CA LYS A 34 0.98 7.69 14.84
C LYS A 34 0.88 9.06 15.53
N GLU A 35 1.45 10.10 14.94
CA GLU A 35 1.59 11.42 15.58
C GLU A 35 0.36 12.32 15.37
N LEU A 36 -0.25 12.30 14.18
CA LEU A 36 -1.39 13.17 13.79
C LEU A 36 -2.73 12.44 13.83
N GLY A 37 -2.73 11.13 14.04
CA GLY A 37 -3.93 10.31 14.14
C GLY A 37 -4.65 10.07 12.81
N LYS A 38 -5.91 9.64 12.90
CA LYS A 38 -6.77 9.22 11.78
C LYS A 38 -7.73 10.32 11.29
N LYS A 39 -7.33 11.59 11.43
CA LYS A 39 -8.10 12.74 10.96
C LYS A 39 -7.29 13.53 9.94
N VAL A 40 -7.98 14.29 9.10
CA VAL A 40 -7.34 15.29 8.25
C VAL A 40 -6.86 16.43 9.14
N VAL A 41 -5.66 16.93 8.88
CA VAL A 41 -5.08 18.07 9.61
C VAL A 41 -4.65 19.16 8.63
N ILE A 42 -4.54 20.39 9.14
CA ILE A 42 -4.04 21.53 8.36
C ILE A 42 -2.65 21.20 7.81
N GLY A 43 -2.42 21.56 6.55
CA GLY A 43 -1.18 21.29 5.85
C GLY A 43 -1.08 19.89 5.22
N ASP A 44 -2.04 18.99 5.44
CA ASP A 44 -2.12 17.75 4.65
C ASP A 44 -2.28 18.06 3.16
N LEU A 45 -1.86 17.12 2.32
CA LEU A 45 -2.16 17.13 0.89
C LEU A 45 -3.34 16.20 0.62
N VAL A 46 -4.31 16.66 -0.16
CA VAL A 46 -5.48 15.85 -0.54
C VAL A 46 -5.66 15.77 -2.04
N LEU A 47 -6.07 14.60 -2.51
CA LEU A 47 -6.57 14.36 -3.86
C LEU A 47 -7.93 13.69 -3.73
N PRO A 48 -9.05 14.38 -4.02
CA PRO A 48 -10.36 13.76 -4.02
C PRO A 48 -10.42 12.66 -5.06
N ARG A 49 -10.90 11.47 -4.67
CA ARG A 49 -10.89 10.28 -5.54
C ARG A 49 -11.76 10.38 -6.78
N ASP A 50 -12.79 11.22 -6.72
CA ASP A 50 -13.76 11.45 -7.80
C ASP A 50 -13.37 12.64 -8.70
N SER A 51 -12.15 13.15 -8.55
CA SER A 51 -11.63 14.29 -9.33
C SER A 51 -10.49 13.85 -10.25
N ASP A 52 -10.48 14.36 -11.49
CA ASP A 52 -9.39 14.19 -12.45
C ASP A 52 -8.15 15.04 -12.11
N GLN A 53 -8.06 15.54 -10.88
CA GLN A 53 -6.99 16.43 -10.45
C GLN A 53 -5.72 15.62 -10.18
N GLU A 54 -4.63 15.95 -10.88
CA GLU A 54 -3.34 15.29 -10.66
C GLU A 54 -2.49 15.99 -9.58
N ILE A 55 -2.79 17.27 -9.31
CA ILE A 55 -2.04 18.11 -8.37
C ILE A 55 -2.79 18.18 -7.04
N PRO A 56 -2.16 17.78 -5.92
CA PRO A 56 -2.80 17.82 -4.61
C PRO A 56 -3.12 19.22 -4.14
N ILE A 57 -4.23 19.33 -3.41
CA ILE A 57 -4.64 20.56 -2.73
C ILE A 57 -4.08 20.53 -1.31
N SER A 58 -3.52 21.64 -0.84
CA SER A 58 -3.14 21.78 0.57
C SER A 58 -4.37 22.06 1.43
N VAL A 59 -4.51 21.33 2.53
CA VAL A 59 -5.57 21.54 3.51
C VAL A 59 -5.30 22.82 4.30
N THR A 60 -6.30 23.68 4.41
CA THR A 60 -6.32 24.91 5.20
C THR A 60 -7.48 24.88 6.20
N GLN A 61 -7.57 25.88 7.07
CA GLN A 61 -8.69 25.99 8.01
C GLN A 61 -10.06 26.02 7.31
N ASP A 62 -10.13 26.63 6.12
CA ASP A 62 -11.38 26.88 5.41
C ASP A 62 -11.92 25.64 4.68
N ASN A 63 -11.04 24.74 4.23
CA ASN A 63 -11.42 23.57 3.44
C ASN A 63 -11.33 22.23 4.20
N LEU A 64 -10.83 22.24 5.44
CA LEU A 64 -10.62 21.03 6.24
C LEU A 64 -11.88 20.17 6.39
N ALA A 65 -13.05 20.80 6.54
CA ALA A 65 -14.32 20.10 6.70
C ALA A 65 -14.79 19.38 5.43
N SER A 66 -14.21 19.70 4.27
CA SER A 66 -14.58 19.12 2.96
C SER A 66 -13.87 17.80 2.66
N PHE A 67 -12.90 17.39 3.47
CA PHE A 67 -12.05 16.24 3.18
C PHE A 67 -12.07 15.20 4.29
N THR A 68 -11.81 13.97 3.89
CA THR A 68 -11.65 12.83 4.78
C THR A 68 -10.23 12.27 4.69
N LEU A 69 -9.87 11.38 5.62
CA LEU A 69 -8.57 10.72 5.58
C LEU A 69 -8.33 9.92 4.29
N GLN A 70 -9.41 9.53 3.58
CA GLN A 70 -9.31 8.77 2.33
C GLN A 70 -8.79 9.63 1.16
N ASP A 71 -8.96 10.94 1.26
CA ASP A 71 -8.49 11.92 0.27
C ASP A 71 -7.03 12.28 0.52
N VAL A 72 -6.52 12.06 1.74
CA VAL A 72 -5.15 12.44 2.10
C VAL A 72 -4.14 11.57 1.36
N VAL A 73 -3.20 12.25 0.71
CA VAL A 73 -2.08 11.66 0.00
C VAL A 73 -0.75 12.11 0.61
N LEU A 74 0.26 11.24 0.50
CA LEU A 74 1.65 11.61 0.75
C LEU A 74 2.50 11.37 -0.50
N PRO A 75 3.54 12.19 -0.74
CA PRO A 75 4.37 12.08 -1.93
C PRO A 75 5.38 10.93 -1.84
N LEU A 76 5.59 10.25 -2.95
CA LEU A 76 6.81 9.50 -3.21
C LEU A 76 7.92 10.50 -3.56
N PRO A 77 9.07 10.51 -2.86
CA PRO A 77 10.11 11.52 -3.08
C PRO A 77 10.56 11.61 -4.53
N GLY A 78 10.61 12.81 -5.09
CA GLY A 78 10.97 13.06 -6.48
C GLY A 78 11.20 14.55 -6.76
N TYR A 79 11.53 14.90 -8.00
CA TYR A 79 11.86 16.28 -8.38
C TYR A 79 10.63 17.14 -8.78
N ASP A 80 9.45 16.54 -8.94
CA ASP A 80 8.23 17.16 -9.46
C ASP A 80 7.04 16.84 -8.56
N ILE A 81 7.20 17.14 -7.27
CA ILE A 81 6.20 16.93 -6.22
C ILE A 81 6.23 18.10 -5.22
N ILE A 82 5.12 18.26 -4.49
CA ILE A 82 5.05 19.09 -3.30
C ILE A 82 4.98 18.22 -2.04
N TYR A 83 5.51 18.74 -0.94
CA TYR A 83 5.41 18.12 0.38
C TYR A 83 4.27 18.79 1.19
N PRO A 84 3.65 18.06 2.14
CA PRO A 84 2.67 18.63 3.06
C PRO A 84 3.20 19.87 3.77
N ASN A 85 2.34 20.83 4.07
CA ASN A 85 2.70 22.04 4.81
C ASN A 85 2.49 21.86 6.32
N ASN A 86 3.04 20.78 6.88
CA ASN A 86 3.02 20.44 8.30
C ASN A 86 4.29 19.67 8.69
N GLU A 87 4.36 19.13 9.92
CA GLU A 87 5.55 18.46 10.47
C GLU A 87 6.04 17.27 9.63
N VAL A 88 5.16 16.69 8.79
CA VAL A 88 5.50 15.59 7.88
C VAL A 88 6.62 16.00 6.92
N LYS A 89 6.66 17.26 6.47
CA LYS A 89 7.73 17.76 5.59
C LYS A 89 9.10 17.69 6.24
N ASP A 90 9.20 18.05 7.51
CA ASP A 90 10.46 17.99 8.25
C ASP A 90 10.92 16.55 8.46
N TRP A 91 9.96 15.62 8.59
CA TRP A 91 10.28 14.19 8.68
C TRP A 91 10.80 13.63 7.36
N TYR A 92 10.23 14.04 6.22
CA TYR A 92 10.78 13.72 4.90
C TYR A 92 12.19 14.25 4.76
N LYS A 93 12.40 15.53 5.06
CA LYS A 93 13.71 16.19 5.00
C LYS A 93 14.75 15.41 5.82
N LYS A 94 14.45 15.14 7.09
CA LYS A 94 15.34 14.40 7.99
C LYS A 94 15.67 12.99 7.49
N THR A 95 14.66 12.28 6.96
CA THR A 95 14.83 10.90 6.48
C THR A 95 15.70 10.86 5.22
N LEU A 96 15.46 11.77 4.27
CA LEU A 96 16.25 11.86 3.04
C LEU A 96 17.69 12.33 3.32
N GLU A 97 17.88 13.32 4.19
CA GLU A 97 19.20 13.82 4.56
C GLU A 97 20.04 12.75 5.28
N ALA A 98 19.41 11.89 6.09
CA ALA A 98 20.10 10.77 6.74
C ALA A 98 20.67 9.75 5.73
N ASP A 99 20.06 9.66 4.54
CA ASP A 99 20.52 8.82 3.43
C ASP A 99 21.41 9.61 2.43
N GLY A 100 21.78 10.85 2.75
CA GLY A 100 22.60 11.70 1.91
C GLY A 100 21.87 12.31 0.71
N LEU A 101 20.54 12.41 0.76
CA LEU A 101 19.72 12.99 -0.29
C LEU A 101 19.21 14.38 0.08
N ASP A 102 19.33 15.33 -0.85
CA ASP A 102 18.72 16.66 -0.71
C ASP A 102 17.29 16.64 -1.26
N MET A 103 16.32 16.91 -0.38
CA MET A 103 14.90 17.00 -0.69
C MET A 103 14.58 18.04 -1.78
N ASN A 104 15.38 19.11 -1.90
CA ASN A 104 15.19 20.17 -2.89
C ASN A 104 15.91 19.87 -4.22
N ASN A 105 16.77 18.85 -4.25
CA ASN A 105 17.52 18.45 -5.44
C ASN A 105 17.45 16.93 -5.65
N MET A 106 16.29 16.47 -6.09
CA MET A 106 16.03 15.05 -6.36
C MET A 106 16.43 14.58 -7.77
N LYS A 107 16.99 15.46 -8.61
CA LYS A 107 17.58 15.06 -9.89
C LYS A 107 18.90 14.33 -9.68
N ARG A 108 19.19 13.37 -10.55
CA ARG A 108 20.41 12.53 -10.50
C ARG A 108 21.18 12.68 -11.81
N PRO A 109 22.53 12.61 -11.78
CA PRO A 109 23.33 12.67 -13.00
C PRO A 109 22.93 11.60 -14.02
N GLN A 110 22.58 10.40 -13.53
CA GLN A 110 21.99 9.36 -14.37
C GLN A 110 20.49 9.61 -14.53
N LYS A 111 20.07 9.96 -15.75
CA LYS A 111 18.69 10.37 -16.06
C LYS A 111 17.67 9.30 -15.71
N ASP A 112 18.00 8.02 -15.91
CA ASP A 112 17.13 6.89 -15.54
C ASP A 112 16.70 6.92 -14.07
N TYR A 113 17.53 7.47 -13.17
CA TYR A 113 17.27 7.49 -11.73
C TYR A 113 16.71 8.82 -11.22
N SER A 114 16.48 9.77 -12.13
CA SER A 114 15.76 11.00 -11.82
C SER A 114 14.26 10.74 -11.91
N LEU A 115 13.61 10.56 -10.77
CA LEU A 115 12.17 10.30 -10.71
C LEU A 115 11.39 11.57 -10.42
N PRO A 116 10.28 11.84 -11.13
CA PRO A 116 9.42 12.99 -10.84
C PRO A 116 8.79 12.88 -9.45
N GLY A 117 8.55 11.66 -8.97
CA GLY A 117 7.75 11.41 -7.79
C GLY A 117 6.30 11.11 -8.20
N ALA A 118 5.45 10.86 -7.22
CA ALA A 118 4.02 10.67 -7.42
C ALA A 118 3.31 10.88 -6.09
N TYR A 119 1.97 10.87 -6.09
CA TYR A 119 1.18 10.93 -4.87
C TYR A 119 0.48 9.61 -4.63
N ARG A 120 0.42 9.20 -3.36
CA ARG A 120 -0.25 7.96 -2.96
C ARG A 120 -1.13 8.21 -1.77
N HIS A 121 -2.37 7.72 -1.84
CA HIS A 121 -3.33 7.78 -0.74
C HIS A 121 -2.81 7.03 0.49
N VAL A 122 -2.97 7.68 1.64
CA VAL A 122 -2.55 7.15 2.96
C VAL A 122 -3.45 5.99 3.37
N VAL A 123 -4.74 6.07 3.07
CA VAL A 123 -5.74 5.05 3.38
C VAL A 123 -6.50 4.65 2.13
N VAL A 124 -6.79 3.36 2.01
CA VAL A 124 -7.63 2.81 0.95
C VAL A 124 -8.77 2.03 1.59
N GLN A 125 -10.00 2.40 1.24
CA GLN A 125 -11.18 1.63 1.57
C GLN A 125 -11.48 0.65 0.41
N PRO A 126 -11.44 -0.67 0.65
CA PRO A 126 -11.89 -1.66 -0.34
C PRO A 126 -13.38 -1.50 -0.64
N SER A 127 -13.79 -1.85 -1.86
CA SER A 127 -15.20 -1.93 -2.25
C SER A 127 -15.63 -3.38 -2.44
N LEU A 128 -16.95 -3.62 -2.55
CA LEU A 128 -17.53 -4.96 -2.76
C LEU A 128 -17.00 -6.00 -1.76
N VAL A 129 -16.95 -5.62 -0.49
CA VAL A 129 -16.48 -6.51 0.57
C VAL A 129 -17.62 -7.43 0.99
N SER A 130 -17.42 -8.74 0.87
CA SER A 130 -18.29 -9.76 1.43
C SER A 130 -17.47 -10.89 2.04
N TRP A 131 -18.01 -11.52 3.07
CA TRP A 131 -17.36 -12.67 3.70
C TRP A 131 -18.37 -13.71 4.15
N SER A 132 -17.92 -14.96 4.22
CA SER A 132 -18.66 -16.08 4.79
C SER A 132 -17.75 -16.95 5.64
N HIS A 133 -18.33 -17.56 6.66
CA HIS A 133 -17.66 -18.60 7.44
C HIS A 133 -17.95 -19.95 6.82
N GLN A 134 -16.90 -20.73 6.57
CA GLN A 134 -17.02 -22.09 6.09
C GLN A 134 -16.21 -23.01 7.00
N PRO A 135 -16.87 -23.77 7.89
CA PRO A 135 -16.21 -24.83 8.62
C PRO A 135 -15.67 -25.88 7.64
N TYR A 136 -14.52 -26.48 7.97
CA TYR A 136 -13.92 -27.52 7.16
C TYR A 136 -13.13 -28.50 8.04
N ASP A 137 -12.88 -29.71 7.53
CA ASP A 137 -12.12 -30.75 8.22
C ASP A 137 -10.76 -31.03 7.58
N ASP A 138 -10.68 -30.91 6.26
CA ASP A 138 -9.50 -31.25 5.47
C ASP A 138 -8.92 -29.98 4.81
N TYR A 139 -7.71 -29.59 5.22
CA TYR A 139 -7.00 -28.42 4.72
C TYR A 139 -6.43 -28.59 3.31
N THR A 140 -6.47 -29.81 2.75
CA THR A 140 -6.03 -30.10 1.39
C THR A 140 -7.11 -29.82 0.35
N LEU A 141 -8.37 -29.66 0.78
CA LEU A 141 -9.50 -29.38 -0.10
C LEU A 141 -9.66 -27.87 -0.33
N PRO A 142 -9.82 -27.43 -1.60
CA PRO A 142 -10.05 -26.03 -1.90
C PRO A 142 -11.43 -25.59 -1.40
N LEU A 143 -11.48 -24.45 -0.69
CA LEU A 143 -12.71 -23.85 -0.18
C LEU A 143 -13.39 -22.92 -1.20
N VAL A 144 -12.66 -22.55 -2.26
CA VAL A 144 -13.13 -21.71 -3.35
C VAL A 144 -12.73 -22.37 -4.66
N LEU A 145 -13.67 -22.41 -5.61
CA LEU A 145 -13.42 -22.93 -6.95
C LEU A 145 -12.56 -21.94 -7.76
N SER A 146 -11.59 -22.48 -8.51
CA SER A 146 -10.86 -21.69 -9.50
C SER A 146 -11.70 -21.47 -10.77
N ASP A 147 -11.29 -20.53 -11.61
CA ASP A 147 -11.94 -20.30 -12.92
C ASP A 147 -11.96 -21.58 -13.77
N LEU A 148 -10.93 -22.43 -13.68
CA LEU A 148 -10.87 -23.71 -14.40
C LEU A 148 -11.88 -24.73 -13.86
N ASP A 149 -12.12 -24.74 -12.55
CA ASP A 149 -13.09 -25.64 -11.91
C ASP A 149 -14.51 -25.26 -12.32
N LEU A 150 -14.79 -23.95 -12.41
CA LEU A 150 -16.07 -23.44 -12.91
C LEU A 150 -16.32 -23.84 -14.37
N VAL A 151 -15.31 -23.72 -15.23
CA VAL A 151 -15.40 -24.15 -16.65
C VAL A 151 -15.63 -25.66 -16.78
N LYS A 152 -15.09 -26.43 -15.84
CA LYS A 152 -15.28 -27.89 -15.78
C LYS A 152 -16.54 -28.31 -15.04
N GLU A 153 -17.36 -27.37 -14.59
CA GLU A 153 -18.59 -27.61 -13.82
C GLU A 153 -18.35 -28.46 -12.56
N VAL A 154 -17.19 -28.25 -11.91
CA VAL A 154 -16.89 -28.89 -10.63
C VAL A 154 -17.85 -28.36 -9.57
N GLU A 155 -18.44 -29.26 -8.77
CA GLU A 155 -19.34 -28.84 -7.69
C GLU A 155 -18.57 -28.08 -6.59
N PRO A 156 -19.15 -27.00 -6.04
CA PRO A 156 -18.53 -26.26 -4.96
C PRO A 156 -18.41 -27.14 -3.70
N PRO A 157 -17.37 -26.92 -2.88
CA PRO A 157 -17.20 -27.64 -1.63
C PRO A 157 -18.45 -27.46 -0.74
N GLN A 158 -19.02 -28.56 -0.27
CA GLN A 158 -20.21 -28.51 0.57
C GLN A 158 -19.91 -27.85 1.92
N ASN A 159 -20.77 -26.93 2.33
CA ASN A 159 -20.71 -26.34 3.66
C ASN A 159 -21.10 -27.39 4.70
N THR A 160 -20.14 -27.86 5.50
CA THR A 160 -20.45 -28.61 6.71
C THR A 160 -20.80 -27.63 7.82
N SER A 161 -21.84 -27.92 8.59
CA SER A 161 -22.26 -27.06 9.72
C SER A 161 -21.33 -27.17 10.94
N GLU A 162 -20.51 -28.24 11.01
CA GLU A 162 -19.71 -28.60 12.20
C GLU A 162 -18.29 -29.10 11.86
N GLY A 163 -17.55 -28.36 11.01
CA GLY A 163 -16.14 -28.67 10.73
C GLY A 163 -15.21 -28.40 11.92
N LYS A 164 -14.14 -29.20 12.07
CA LYS A 164 -13.09 -29.08 13.11
C LYS A 164 -12.30 -27.78 13.00
N LEU A 165 -12.13 -27.26 11.79
CA LEU A 165 -11.36 -26.06 11.48
C LEU A 165 -12.31 -24.96 11.00
N LYS A 166 -11.91 -23.70 11.24
CA LYS A 166 -12.66 -22.51 10.84
C LYS A 166 -11.94 -21.81 9.71
N SER A 167 -12.70 -21.40 8.70
CA SER A 167 -12.19 -20.54 7.62
C SER A 167 -13.08 -19.30 7.45
N VAL A 168 -12.51 -18.31 6.75
CA VAL A 168 -13.23 -17.14 6.25
C VAL A 168 -12.94 -17.03 4.77
N ILE A 169 -13.98 -17.10 3.95
CA ILE A 169 -13.90 -16.76 2.53
C ILE A 169 -14.17 -15.27 2.43
N LEU A 170 -13.25 -14.52 1.85
CA LEU A 170 -13.31 -13.07 1.74
C LEU A 170 -13.22 -12.66 0.27
N THR A 171 -14.24 -11.92 -0.18
CA THR A 171 -14.26 -11.25 -1.48
C THR A 171 -14.12 -9.75 -1.23
N LEU A 172 -13.22 -9.11 -1.96
CA LEU A 172 -13.03 -7.65 -1.89
C LEU A 172 -12.44 -7.12 -3.20
N ARG A 173 -12.76 -5.88 -3.53
CA ARG A 173 -12.20 -5.15 -4.68
C ARG A 173 -11.26 -4.05 -4.19
N LEU A 174 -10.07 -4.00 -4.78
CA LEU A 174 -9.08 -2.96 -4.52
C LEU A 174 -8.83 -2.11 -5.77
N PRO A 175 -8.44 -0.84 -5.60
CA PRO A 175 -7.82 -0.06 -6.66
C PRO A 175 -6.51 -0.68 -7.15
N THR A 176 -6.00 -0.19 -8.27
CA THR A 176 -4.65 -0.54 -8.75
C THR A 176 -3.59 -0.16 -7.71
N SER A 177 -2.44 -0.82 -7.76
CA SER A 177 -1.29 -0.55 -6.87
C SER A 177 -1.59 -0.73 -5.36
N CYS A 178 -2.61 -1.54 -5.03
CA CYS A 178 -2.98 -1.93 -3.67
C CYS A 178 -2.74 -3.43 -3.45
N TYR A 179 -2.42 -3.80 -2.21
CA TYR A 179 -2.05 -5.17 -1.85
C TYR A 179 -3.09 -5.77 -0.90
N ALA A 180 -3.71 -6.89 -1.27
CA ALA A 180 -4.70 -7.60 -0.44
C ALA A 180 -4.14 -8.01 0.92
N THR A 181 -2.85 -8.36 0.98
CA THR A 181 -2.14 -8.69 2.22
C THR A 181 -2.16 -7.56 3.25
N MET A 182 -2.21 -6.29 2.82
CA MET A 182 -2.31 -5.14 3.72
C MET A 182 -3.72 -4.98 4.29
N ALA A 183 -4.76 -5.24 3.49
CA ALA A 183 -6.14 -5.27 3.98
C ALA A 183 -6.35 -6.42 4.98
N LEU A 184 -5.81 -7.60 4.67
CA LEU A 184 -5.84 -8.76 5.57
C LEU A 184 -5.07 -8.50 6.88
N ARG A 185 -3.90 -7.87 6.82
CA ARG A 185 -3.14 -7.45 8.00
C ARG A 185 -3.95 -6.55 8.91
N GLU A 186 -4.69 -5.59 8.34
CA GLU A 186 -5.57 -4.70 9.12
C GLU A 186 -6.74 -5.46 9.75
N ALA A 187 -7.36 -6.39 9.02
CA ALA A 187 -8.49 -7.18 9.50
C ALA A 187 -8.09 -8.16 10.61
N LEU A 188 -6.94 -8.84 10.44
CA LEU A 188 -6.47 -9.89 11.35
C LEU A 188 -5.60 -9.34 12.49
N ARG A 189 -5.04 -8.13 12.36
CA ARG A 189 -4.08 -7.54 13.30
C ARG A 189 -2.80 -8.36 13.51
N VAL A 190 -2.46 -9.23 12.56
CA VAL A 190 -1.23 -10.04 12.55
C VAL A 190 -0.35 -9.69 11.36
N ASP A 191 0.94 -10.02 11.44
CA ASP A 191 1.85 -9.85 10.30
C ASP A 191 1.44 -10.79 9.16
N THR A 192 1.48 -10.28 7.93
CA THR A 192 1.17 -11.04 6.70
C THR A 192 2.41 -11.25 5.84
N SER A 193 3.61 -10.96 6.37
CA SER A 193 4.87 -11.30 5.72
C SER A 193 4.99 -12.80 5.46
N SER A 194 5.62 -13.17 4.35
CA SER A 194 5.84 -14.58 4.00
C SER A 194 6.59 -15.34 5.08
N ALA A 195 7.56 -14.70 5.74
CA ALA A 195 8.29 -15.25 6.87
C ALA A 195 7.36 -15.60 8.04
N HIS A 196 6.47 -14.67 8.44
CA HIS A 196 5.51 -14.92 9.51
C HIS A 196 4.51 -16.01 9.13
N GLN A 197 3.98 -16.00 7.92
CA GLN A 197 3.04 -17.02 7.44
C GLN A 197 3.68 -18.41 7.40
N THR A 198 4.96 -18.50 7.07
CA THR A 198 5.71 -19.78 7.10
C THR A 198 5.79 -20.35 8.51
N THR A 199 5.96 -19.50 9.54
CA THR A 199 6.01 -19.98 10.94
C THR A 199 4.69 -20.55 11.45
N LEU A 200 3.55 -20.10 10.91
CA LEU A 200 2.23 -20.58 11.32
C LEU A 200 1.99 -22.02 10.86
N ASN A 201 2.55 -22.43 9.72
CA ASN A 201 2.42 -23.79 9.18
C ASN A 201 3.28 -24.84 9.89
N VAL A 202 4.27 -24.43 10.69
CA VAL A 202 5.16 -25.34 11.43
C VAL A 202 4.62 -25.66 12.83
N LEU A 203 3.69 -24.86 13.33
CA LEU A 203 3.10 -24.97 14.67
C LEU A 203 1.72 -25.66 14.69
N SER A 204 1.21 -26.08 13.53
CA SER A 204 -0.01 -26.87 13.33
C SER A 204 0.31 -28.32 13.04
#